data_AF-A0A285VQ97-F1
#
_entry.id   AF-A0A285VQ97-F1
#
_cell.length_a   1.000
_cell.length_b   1.000
_cell.length_c   1.000
_cell.angle_alpha   90.00
_cell.angle_beta   90.00
_cell.angle_gamma   90.00
#
_symmetry.space_group_name_H-M   'P 1'
#
loop_
_entity.id
_entity.type
_entity.pdbx_description
1 polymer ?
#
loop_
_entity_poly.entity_id
_entity_poly.type
_entity_poly.pdbx_seq_one_letter_code
_entity_poly.pdbx_strand_id
1 'polypeptide(L)'
;MKRHIRVLGKKRQSGVAAIEFAIVFPVFFLVLYALIGYAFVFLIQSGLQSLASESARQAAAISTMPLKEVDISRDDLIDERIEAMISASWLERFDVRQLEAEGCGDALPASDEDRLVVCLGADFPLPVLNLFGISIPGTPDPLKTTATISLD
;
A
#
# COMPACT_ATOMS: atom_id res chain seq x y z
N MET A 1 48.72 64.02 17.20
CA MET A 1 48.45 62.64 17.65
C MET A 1 47.06 62.21 17.13
N LYS A 2 46.99 61.55 15.96
CA LYS A 2 45.71 61.14 15.33
C LYS A 2 45.57 59.61 15.42
N ARG A 3 44.60 59.12 16.19
CA ARG A 3 44.30 57.68 16.31
C ARG A 3 43.37 57.27 15.16
N HIS A 4 43.85 56.38 14.29
CA HIS A 4 43.03 55.73 13.27
C HIS A 4 42.24 54.58 13.92
N ILE A 5 40.96 54.80 14.16
CA ILE A 5 40.02 53.74 14.54
C ILE A 5 39.69 52.96 13.26
N ARG A 6 40.27 51.76 13.11
CA ARG A 6 39.85 50.82 12.05
C ARG A 6 38.59 50.10 12.52
N VAL A 7 37.45 50.49 11.99
CA VAL A 7 36.22 49.71 12.11
C VAL A 7 36.38 48.45 11.26
N LEU A 8 36.60 47.31 11.91
CA LEU A 8 36.58 46.01 11.27
C LEU A 8 35.13 45.71 10.86
N GLY A 9 34.85 45.87 9.57
CA GLY A 9 33.58 45.50 8.98
C GLY A 9 33.26 44.04 9.27
N LYS A 10 32.18 43.81 10.02
CA LYS A 10 31.55 42.49 10.19
C LYS A 10 31.22 41.97 8.79
N LYS A 11 32.01 41.02 8.26
CA LYS A 11 31.67 40.32 7.02
C LYS A 11 30.30 39.69 7.20
N ARG A 12 29.28 40.23 6.53
CA ARG A 12 27.95 39.63 6.45
C ARG A 12 28.08 38.28 5.74
N GLN A 13 28.10 37.19 6.50
CA GLN A 13 27.95 35.82 6.00
C GLN A 13 26.48 35.50 5.64
N SER A 14 25.67 36.50 5.28
CA SER A 14 24.21 36.37 5.14
C SER A 14 23.74 35.66 3.87
N GLY A 15 24.65 35.03 3.11
CA GLY A 15 24.33 34.27 1.89
C GLY A 15 24.86 32.84 1.88
N VAL A 16 25.87 32.52 2.68
CA VAL A 16 26.47 31.18 2.72
C VAL A 16 25.49 30.16 3.32
N ALA A 17 24.81 30.53 4.40
CA ALA A 17 23.78 29.70 5.02
C ALA A 17 22.60 29.36 4.09
N ALA A 18 22.29 30.24 3.12
CA ALA A 18 21.22 29.98 2.16
C ALA A 18 21.62 28.89 1.15
N ILE A 19 22.89 28.82 0.77
CA ILE A 19 23.42 27.81 -0.17
C ILE A 19 23.53 26.45 0.51
N GLU A 20 23.98 26.41 1.77
CA GLU A 20 24.01 25.17 2.56
C GLU A 20 22.60 24.57 2.70
N PHE A 21 21.60 25.40 2.97
CA PHE A 21 20.21 24.96 3.07
C PHE A 21 19.63 24.48 1.74
N ALA A 22 20.06 25.07 0.61
CA ALA A 22 19.56 24.70 -0.72
C ALA A 22 19.88 23.24 -1.09
N ILE A 23 20.93 22.65 -0.54
CA ILE A 23 21.28 21.22 -0.75
C ILE A 23 20.59 20.33 0.29
N VAL A 24 20.54 20.76 1.55
CA VAL A 24 19.94 19.96 2.64
C VAL A 24 18.43 19.82 2.45
N PHE A 25 17.75 20.88 1.99
CA PHE A 25 16.31 20.90 1.80
C PHE A 25 15.78 19.78 0.88
N PRO A 26 16.24 19.63 -0.38
CA PRO A 26 15.76 18.57 -1.25
C PRO A 26 16.13 17.17 -0.74
N VAL A 27 17.30 16.99 -0.14
CA VAL A 27 17.70 15.69 0.44
C VAL A 27 16.78 15.31 1.60
N PHE A 28 16.52 16.24 2.52
CA PHE A 28 15.58 16.03 3.62
C PHE A 28 14.18 15.71 3.11
N PHE A 29 13.70 16.44 2.10
CA PHE A 29 12.40 16.21 1.50
C PHE A 29 12.31 14.84 0.83
N LEU A 30 13.36 14.39 0.14
CA LEU A 30 13.42 13.04 -0.44
C LEU A 30 13.34 11.93 0.61
N VAL A 31 14.08 12.07 1.71
CA VAL A 31 14.03 11.10 2.82
C VAL A 31 12.66 11.09 3.47
N LEU A 32 12.08 12.27 3.73
CA LEU A 32 10.72 12.39 4.26
C LEU A 32 9.68 11.79 3.31
N TYR A 33 9.80 12.05 2.01
CA TYR A 33 8.92 11.49 0.99
C TYR A 33 9.00 9.97 0.95
N ALA A 34 10.22 9.42 0.96
CA ALA A 34 10.42 7.98 1.01
C ALA A 34 9.79 7.38 2.27
N LEU A 35 10.03 7.99 3.44
CA LEU A 35 9.49 7.51 4.71
C LEU A 35 7.95 7.49 4.69
N ILE A 36 7.32 8.58 4.24
CA ILE A 36 5.86 8.67 4.12
C ILE A 36 5.37 7.64 3.10
N GLY A 37 6.00 7.55 1.93
CA GLY A 37 5.62 6.61 0.87
C GLY A 37 5.65 5.16 1.36
N TYR A 38 6.75 4.73 1.97
CA TYR A 38 6.86 3.38 2.54
C TYR A 38 5.93 3.17 3.75
N ALA A 39 5.64 4.20 4.55
CA ALA A 39 4.64 4.09 5.61
C ALA A 39 3.24 3.81 5.05
N PHE A 40 2.84 4.48 3.96
CA PHE A 40 1.57 4.21 3.28
C PHE A 40 1.54 2.79 2.69
N VAL A 41 2.62 2.36 2.03
CA VAL A 41 2.74 1.01 1.48
C VAL A 41 2.50 -0.03 2.57
N PHE A 42 3.19 0.10 3.71
CA PHE A 42 3.06 -0.83 4.83
C PHE A 42 1.66 -0.77 5.46
N LEU A 43 1.09 0.43 5.61
CA LEU A 43 -0.25 0.63 6.14
C LEU A 43 -1.31 -0.07 5.28
N ILE A 44 -1.25 0.13 3.96
CA ILE A 44 -2.19 -0.49 3.01
C ILE A 44 -2.01 -2.01 3.01
N GLN A 45 -0.78 -2.52 2.91
CA GLN A 45 -0.52 -3.97 2.95
C GLN A 45 -1.00 -4.62 4.24
N SER A 46 -0.76 -3.99 5.40
CA SER A 46 -1.24 -4.51 6.69
C SER A 46 -2.78 -4.54 6.74
N GLY A 47 -3.44 -3.53 6.18
CA GLY A 47 -4.90 -3.50 6.06
C GLY A 47 -5.43 -4.59 5.15
N LEU A 48 -4.86 -4.69 3.94
CA LEU A 48 -5.21 -5.70 2.96
C LEU A 48 -5.05 -7.10 3.55
N GLN A 49 -3.98 -7.38 4.29
CA GLN A 49 -3.77 -8.70 4.88
C GLN A 49 -4.84 -9.05 5.91
N SER A 50 -5.24 -8.08 6.75
CA SER A 50 -6.33 -8.28 7.70
C SER A 50 -7.66 -8.51 6.97
N LEU A 51 -7.93 -7.75 5.91
CA LEU A 51 -9.15 -7.85 5.12
C LEU A 51 -9.21 -9.17 4.34
N ALA A 52 -8.12 -9.60 3.73
CA ALA A 52 -7.99 -10.87 3.03
C ALA A 52 -8.23 -12.05 4.00
N SER A 53 -7.70 -11.97 5.22
CA SER A 53 -7.92 -13.02 6.22
C SER A 53 -9.37 -13.09 6.72
N GLU A 54 -10.01 -11.94 6.96
CA GLU A 54 -11.42 -11.92 7.37
C GLU A 54 -12.33 -12.39 6.23
N SER A 55 -12.06 -11.94 5.01
CA SER A 55 -12.83 -12.34 3.84
C SER A 55 -12.70 -13.82 3.52
N ALA A 56 -11.50 -14.40 3.61
CA ALA A 56 -11.31 -15.82 3.47
C ALA A 56 -12.12 -16.62 4.51
N ARG A 57 -12.19 -16.16 5.77
CA ARG A 57 -12.99 -16.83 6.81
C ARG A 57 -14.49 -16.76 6.52
N GLN A 58 -14.98 -15.60 6.09
CA GLN A 58 -16.39 -15.44 5.74
C GLN A 58 -16.77 -16.28 4.51
N ALA A 59 -15.89 -16.30 3.51
CA ALA A 59 -16.09 -17.11 2.31
C ALA A 59 -16.05 -18.61 2.64
N ALA A 60 -15.15 -19.06 3.54
CA ALA A 60 -15.13 -20.42 4.05
C ALA A 60 -16.41 -20.78 4.84
N ALA A 61 -16.95 -19.84 5.63
CA ALA A 61 -18.22 -20.04 6.30
C ALA A 61 -19.38 -20.25 5.31
N ILE A 62 -19.47 -19.44 4.24
CA ILE A 62 -20.45 -19.64 3.16
C ILE A 62 -20.23 -21.00 2.48
N SER A 63 -18.97 -21.42 2.36
CA SER A 63 -18.59 -22.68 1.74
C SER A 63 -19.03 -23.94 2.51
N THR A 64 -19.27 -23.82 3.82
CA THR A 64 -19.69 -24.96 4.65
C THR A 64 -21.19 -24.95 4.94
N MET A 65 -21.91 -23.90 4.55
CA MET A 65 -23.34 -23.79 4.78
C MET A 65 -24.13 -24.75 3.86
N PRO A 66 -25.15 -25.45 4.38
CA PRO A 66 -26.05 -26.23 3.56
C PRO A 66 -26.93 -25.27 2.76
N LEU A 67 -26.49 -24.92 1.55
CA LEU A 67 -27.29 -24.16 0.61
C LEU A 67 -28.51 -25.02 0.22
N LYS A 68 -29.70 -24.51 0.53
CA LYS A 68 -30.94 -25.05 0.00
C LYS A 68 -30.89 -24.84 -1.51
N GLU A 69 -31.27 -25.85 -2.28
CA GLU A 69 -31.26 -25.88 -3.75
C GLU A 69 -31.93 -24.62 -4.33
N VAL A 70 -31.11 -23.60 -4.51
CA VAL A 70 -31.43 -22.26 -5.00
C VAL A 70 -30.37 -22.03 -6.06
N ASP A 71 -30.81 -21.66 -7.25
CA ASP A 71 -30.05 -21.59 -8.51
C ASP A 71 -28.98 -20.47 -8.55
N ILE A 72 -28.54 -20.00 -7.39
CA ILE A 72 -27.51 -18.96 -7.25
C ILE A 72 -26.17 -19.68 -7.10
N SER A 73 -25.21 -19.38 -7.96
CA SER A 73 -23.86 -19.93 -7.84
C SER A 73 -23.28 -19.53 -6.49
N ARG A 74 -22.70 -20.50 -5.76
CA ARG A 74 -22.10 -20.24 -4.46
C ARG A 74 -20.97 -19.20 -4.54
N ASP A 75 -20.30 -19.16 -5.68
CA ASP A 75 -19.23 -18.23 -5.97
C ASP A 75 -19.75 -16.79 -6.05
N ASP A 76 -20.93 -16.57 -6.65
CA ASP A 76 -21.57 -15.24 -6.71
C ASP A 76 -21.86 -14.70 -5.29
N LEU A 77 -22.30 -15.57 -4.37
CA LEU A 77 -22.56 -15.20 -2.98
C LEU A 77 -21.27 -14.87 -2.21
N ILE A 78 -20.18 -15.55 -2.54
CA ILE A 78 -18.86 -15.29 -1.96
C ILE A 78 -18.35 -13.93 -2.45
N ASP A 79 -18.42 -13.68 -3.76
CA ASP A 79 -17.96 -12.43 -4.37
C ASP A 79 -18.77 -11.23 -3.86
N GLU A 80 -20.11 -11.33 -3.83
CA GLU A 80 -20.97 -10.27 -3.25
C GLU A 80 -20.59 -9.97 -1.79
N ARG A 81 -20.29 -11.02 -1.01
CA ARG A 81 -19.87 -10.85 0.39
C ARG A 81 -18.50 -10.19 0.49
N ILE A 82 -17.54 -10.56 -0.35
CA ILE A 82 -16.20 -9.97 -0.35
C ILE A 82 -16.29 -8.48 -0.70
N GLU A 83 -17.07 -8.11 -1.71
CA GLU A 83 -17.30 -6.72 -2.07
C GLU A 83 -17.96 -5.92 -0.94
N ALA A 84 -18.93 -6.50 -0.23
CA ALA A 84 -19.53 -5.89 0.95
C ALA A 84 -18.51 -5.64 2.09
N MET A 85 -17.54 -6.54 2.27
CA MET A 85 -16.47 -6.35 3.25
C MET A 85 -15.45 -5.29 2.80
N ILE A 86 -15.13 -5.24 1.50
CA ILE A 86 -14.25 -4.21 0.94
C ILE A 86 -14.87 -2.83 1.13
N SER A 87 -16.14 -2.66 0.76
CA SER A 87 -16.88 -1.39 0.91
C SER A 87 -17.11 -0.98 2.36
N ALA A 88 -17.20 -1.93 3.31
CA ALA A 88 -17.25 -1.62 4.73
C ALA A 88 -15.86 -1.28 5.33
N SER A 89 -14.78 -1.55 4.61
CA SER A 89 -13.42 -1.36 5.09
C SER A 89 -12.94 0.08 4.86
N TRP A 90 -12.01 0.55 5.70
CA TRP A 90 -11.34 1.84 5.49
C TRP A 90 -10.50 1.88 4.20
N LEU A 91 -10.25 0.72 3.59
CA LEU A 91 -9.43 0.58 2.39
C LEU A 91 -10.20 0.94 1.11
N GLU A 92 -11.52 1.08 1.15
CA GLU A 92 -12.35 1.49 0.00
C GLU A 92 -11.77 2.74 -0.71
N ARG A 93 -11.09 3.61 0.04
CA ARG A 93 -10.42 4.82 -0.49
C ARG A 93 -9.28 4.53 -1.49
N PHE A 94 -8.71 3.32 -1.51
CA PHE A 94 -7.52 2.94 -2.28
C PHE A 94 -7.81 2.00 -3.46
N ASP A 95 -9.05 2.02 -3.96
CA ASP A 95 -9.50 1.19 -5.10
C ASP A 95 -9.16 -0.30 -4.90
N VAL A 96 -9.56 -0.83 -3.74
CA VAL A 96 -9.33 -2.24 -3.43
C VAL A 96 -10.21 -3.11 -4.31
N ARG A 97 -9.59 -4.11 -4.93
CA ARG A 97 -10.23 -5.04 -5.85
C ARG A 97 -9.78 -6.46 -5.59
N GLN A 98 -10.70 -7.41 -5.78
CA GLN A 98 -10.35 -8.82 -5.86
C GLN A 98 -9.51 -9.03 -7.12
N LEU A 99 -8.35 -9.67 -6.97
CA LEU A 99 -7.51 -10.04 -8.11
C LEU A 99 -7.81 -11.49 -8.48
N GLU A 100 -7.90 -11.76 -9.78
CA GLU A 100 -7.99 -13.13 -10.28
C GLU A 100 -6.79 -13.95 -9.76
N ALA A 101 -7.03 -15.22 -9.43
CA ALA A 101 -6.04 -16.08 -8.80
C ALA A 101 -4.77 -16.30 -9.65
N GLU A 102 -4.87 -16.22 -10.99
CA GLU A 102 -3.70 -16.24 -11.88
C GLU A 102 -2.77 -15.03 -11.66
N GLY A 103 -3.29 -13.94 -11.08
CA GLY A 103 -2.57 -12.71 -10.77
C GLY A 103 -1.93 -12.65 -9.39
N CYS A 104 -2.07 -13.70 -8.55
CA CYS A 104 -1.63 -13.73 -7.15
C CYS A 104 -0.21 -14.27 -6.89
N GLY A 105 0.54 -14.65 -7.94
CA GLY A 105 1.87 -15.25 -7.78
C GLY A 105 1.80 -16.73 -7.37
N ASP A 106 2.86 -17.28 -6.76
CA ASP A 106 3.07 -18.71 -6.46
C ASP A 106 1.99 -19.41 -5.58
N ALA A 107 0.92 -18.71 -5.22
CA ALA A 107 -0.32 -19.32 -4.79
C ALA A 107 -0.99 -20.03 -5.98
N LEU A 108 -0.52 -21.25 -6.26
CA LEU A 108 -1.16 -22.28 -7.08
C LEU A 108 -2.68 -22.38 -6.81
N PRO A 109 -3.46 -22.89 -7.79
CA PRO A 109 -4.52 -22.17 -8.49
C PRO A 109 -5.74 -21.77 -7.65
N ALA A 110 -6.50 -20.85 -8.27
CA ALA A 110 -7.87 -20.46 -7.95
C ALA A 110 -8.69 -21.64 -7.42
N SER A 111 -9.21 -21.49 -6.20
CA SER A 111 -10.28 -22.32 -5.63
C SER A 111 -10.16 -23.81 -5.98
N ASP A 112 -9.25 -24.52 -5.31
CA ASP A 112 -9.29 -25.97 -5.25
C ASP A 112 -10.45 -26.42 -4.34
N GLU A 113 -11.02 -27.62 -4.52
CA GLU A 113 -12.17 -28.09 -3.71
C GLU A 113 -11.91 -28.03 -2.19
N ASP A 114 -10.63 -28.11 -1.81
CA ASP A 114 -10.15 -28.15 -0.42
C ASP A 114 -9.47 -26.84 0.02
N ARG A 115 -9.32 -25.84 -0.87
CA ARG A 115 -8.58 -24.60 -0.54
C ARG A 115 -9.22 -23.36 -1.15
N LEU A 116 -9.62 -22.46 -0.27
CA LEU A 116 -10.15 -21.15 -0.64
C LEU A 116 -9.06 -20.09 -0.54
N VAL A 117 -8.83 -19.37 -1.63
CA VAL A 117 -7.83 -18.31 -1.73
C VAL A 117 -8.53 -16.99 -2.02
N VAL A 118 -8.36 -16.01 -1.14
CA VAL A 118 -8.81 -14.63 -1.37
C VAL A 118 -7.61 -13.75 -1.62
N CYS A 119 -7.58 -13.11 -2.80
CA CYS A 119 -6.54 -12.19 -3.20
C CYS A 119 -7.09 -10.79 -3.37
N LEU A 120 -6.44 -9.82 -2.73
CA LEU A 120 -6.82 -8.42 -2.81
C LEU A 120 -5.65 -7.59 -3.34
N GLY A 121 -5.98 -6.66 -4.23
CA GLY A 121 -5.07 -5.65 -4.75
C GLY A 121 -5.53 -4.26 -4.37
N ALA A 122 -4.61 -3.34 -4.13
CA ALA A 122 -4.89 -1.91 -3.98
C ALA A 122 -3.88 -1.07 -4.76
N ASP A 123 -4.36 0.07 -5.24
CA ASP A 123 -3.48 1.03 -5.93
C ASP A 123 -2.80 1.95 -4.92
N PHE A 124 -1.53 2.25 -5.17
CA PHE A 124 -0.77 3.15 -4.32
C PHE A 124 -1.17 4.62 -4.62
N PRO A 125 -1.59 5.41 -3.61
CA PRO A 125 -2.23 6.71 -3.84
C PRO A 125 -1.25 7.86 -4.14
N LEU A 126 0.06 7.65 -3.99
CA LEU A 126 1.07 8.70 -4.16
C LEU A 126 1.86 8.50 -5.46
N PRO A 127 2.28 9.58 -6.13
CA PRO A 127 3.06 9.47 -7.35
C PRO A 127 4.44 8.84 -7.09
N VAL A 128 4.86 7.90 -7.93
CA VAL A 128 6.21 7.34 -7.82
C VAL A 128 7.24 8.36 -8.32
N LEU A 129 8.23 8.68 -7.50
CA LEU A 129 9.35 9.54 -7.89
C LEU A 129 10.41 8.69 -8.58
N ASN A 130 10.77 9.06 -9.81
CA ASN A 130 11.86 8.41 -10.54
C ASN A 130 13.13 9.27 -10.43
N LEU A 131 14.06 8.88 -9.57
CA LEU A 131 15.38 9.52 -9.44
C LEU A 131 16.44 8.62 -10.05
N PHE A 132 17.05 9.06 -11.16
CA PHE A 132 18.17 8.36 -11.80
C PHE A 132 17.91 6.87 -12.08
N GLY A 133 16.66 6.50 -12.40
CA GLY A 133 16.23 5.12 -12.66
C GLY A 133 15.80 4.33 -11.41
N ILE A 134 15.81 4.95 -10.23
CA ILE A 134 15.27 4.37 -9.00
C ILE A 134 13.87 4.95 -8.77
N SER A 135 12.87 4.08 -8.69
CA SER A 135 11.50 4.45 -8.34
C SER A 135 11.33 4.46 -6.81
N ILE A 136 10.77 5.54 -6.27
CA ILE A 136 10.54 5.74 -4.83
C ILE A 136 9.07 6.12 -4.61
N PRO A 137 8.29 5.31 -3.88
CA PRO A 137 8.63 3.96 -3.41
C PRO A 137 8.73 2.96 -4.59
N GLY A 138 9.63 1.98 -4.49
CA GLY A 138 9.86 0.99 -5.54
C GLY A 138 8.93 -0.21 -5.41
N THR A 139 7.62 0.02 -5.40
CA THR A 139 6.62 -1.04 -5.19
C THR A 139 6.09 -1.61 -6.51
N PRO A 140 5.73 -2.90 -6.54
CA PRO A 140 4.90 -3.42 -7.61
C PRO A 140 3.51 -2.77 -7.53
N ASP A 141 3.03 -2.25 -8.65
CA ASP A 141 1.66 -1.75 -8.79
C ASP A 141 0.80 -2.80 -9.52
N PRO A 142 -0.36 -3.21 -8.99
CA PRO A 142 -0.92 -2.86 -7.67
C PRO A 142 -0.19 -3.55 -6.52
N LEU A 143 -0.35 -3.02 -5.30
CA LEU A 143 0.03 -3.72 -4.07
C LEU A 143 -0.88 -4.94 -3.91
N LYS A 144 -0.31 -6.12 -3.74
CA LYS A 144 -1.06 -7.39 -3.68
C LYS A 144 -0.90 -8.07 -2.34
N THR A 145 -1.95 -8.74 -1.88
CA THR A 145 -1.88 -9.66 -0.75
C THR A 145 -2.79 -10.87 -0.96
N THR A 146 -2.47 -11.97 -0.29
CA THR A 146 -3.21 -13.23 -0.41
C THR A 146 -3.45 -13.84 0.96
N ALA A 147 -4.67 -14.35 1.17
CA ALA A 147 -5.01 -15.20 2.29
C ALA A 147 -5.56 -16.53 1.78
N THR A 148 -5.04 -17.64 2.31
CA THR A 148 -5.47 -18.99 1.93
C THR A 148 -6.00 -19.72 3.17
N ILE A 149 -7.13 -20.39 3.01
CA ILE A 149 -7.76 -21.25 4.03
C ILE A 149 -7.98 -22.63 3.41
N SER A 150 -7.74 -23.69 4.19
CA SER A 150 -8.03 -25.08 3.80
C SER A 150 -9.37 -25.52 4.41
N LEU A 151 -10.18 -26.25 3.64
CA LEU A 151 -11.57 -26.62 3.91
C LEU A 151 -11.65 -28.12 4.25
N ASP A 152 -11.13 -28.49 5.43
CA ASP A 152 -11.17 -29.88 5.96
C ASP A 152 -12.57 -30.30 6.43
#